data_AF-A0A8T3KNT8-F1
#
_entry.id   AF-A0A8T3KNT8-F1
#
_cell.length_a   1.000
_cell.length_b   1.000
_cell.length_c   1.000
_cell.angle_alpha   90.00
_cell.angle_beta   90.00
_cell.angle_gamma   90.00
#
_symmetry.space_group_name_H-M   'P 1'
#
loop_
_entity.id
_entity.type
_entity.pdbx_description
1 polymer ?
#
loop_
_entity_poly.entity_id
_entity_poly.type
_entity_poly.pdbx_seq_one_letter_code
_entity_poly.pdbx_strand_id
1 'polypeptide(L)'
;MSKEIMVINGTELQVKEYNGQRVVTLWDIARLHNAETDSVRKNFKNNAQYLIEGEDYFVLPKQDALAANLIRSNEISRYALNATRDIPVFTESGYLMMSKPMTGALAWAVQRQLVKNYFAAKEMRQITHKPILSPELAVDQAKFITSLAEQAGISLESRIACVKYLYKCAGMEIPIEVPTEQKLYDLETIAKRLGILSENGKPHANAVSAIIKQMDIPESIKIEVLETNGKWTGSVTKYKEDIFGYIEKWLMENNKPPVVESAKRKFRVIYNN
;
A
#
# COMPACT_ATOMS: atom_id res chain seq x y z
N MET A 1 -15.03 -23.10 -16.21
CA MET A 1 -14.16 -21.91 -16.13
C MET A 1 -13.92 -21.42 -17.54
N SER A 2 -14.20 -20.15 -17.81
CA SER A 2 -13.97 -19.48 -19.09
C SER A 2 -12.51 -19.63 -19.48
N LYS A 3 -12.24 -20.15 -20.69
CA LYS A 3 -10.87 -20.23 -21.22
C LYS A 3 -10.48 -18.83 -21.69
N GLU A 4 -9.69 -18.11 -20.89
CA GLU A 4 -9.07 -16.87 -21.35
C GLU A 4 -7.99 -17.24 -22.38
N ILE A 5 -8.09 -16.66 -23.58
CA ILE A 5 -7.17 -16.88 -24.69
C ILE A 5 -6.46 -15.55 -24.95
N MET A 6 -5.15 -15.63 -25.13
CA MET A 6 -4.30 -14.52 -25.53
C MET A 6 -3.71 -14.80 -26.91
N VAL A 7 -3.70 -13.78 -27.78
CA VAL A 7 -3.04 -13.85 -29.09
C VAL A 7 -1.70 -13.14 -29.00
N ILE A 8 -0.60 -13.87 -29.18
CA ILE A 8 0.76 -13.32 -29.23
C ILE A 8 1.34 -13.60 -30.60
N ASN A 9 1.64 -12.55 -31.37
CA ASN A 9 2.22 -12.66 -32.71
C ASN A 9 1.42 -13.62 -33.64
N GLY A 10 0.09 -13.56 -33.58
CA GLY A 10 -0.81 -14.44 -34.33
C GLY A 10 -0.96 -15.87 -33.79
N THR A 11 -0.31 -16.19 -32.67
CA THR A 11 -0.44 -17.48 -31.98
C THR A 11 -1.42 -17.38 -30.83
N GLU A 12 -2.47 -18.21 -30.86
CA GLU A 12 -3.42 -18.35 -29.74
C GLU A 12 -2.83 -19.25 -28.64
N LEU A 13 -2.76 -18.70 -27.43
CA LEU A 13 -2.31 -19.37 -26.21
C LEU A 13 -3.40 -19.29 -25.14
N GLN A 14 -3.65 -20.38 -24.44
CA GLN A 14 -4.50 -20.36 -23.25
C GLN A 14 -3.74 -19.75 -22.09
N VAL A 15 -4.36 -18.82 -21.37
CA VAL A 15 -3.81 -18.26 -20.15
C VAL A 15 -3.80 -19.35 -19.08
N LYS A 16 -2.64 -19.57 -18.47
CA LYS A 16 -2.41 -20.55 -17.41
C LYS A 16 -1.84 -19.85 -16.21
N GLU A 17 -2.29 -20.24 -15.04
CA GLU A 17 -1.81 -19.72 -13.76
C GLU A 17 -1.37 -20.85 -12.85
N TYR A 18 -0.26 -20.64 -12.16
CA TYR A 18 0.28 -21.54 -11.14
C TYR A 18 0.88 -20.70 -10.02
N ASN A 19 0.53 -21.00 -8.76
CA ASN A 19 0.94 -20.23 -7.59
C ASN A 19 0.69 -18.71 -7.70
N GLY A 20 -0.44 -18.32 -8.32
CA GLY A 20 -0.81 -16.91 -8.50
C GLY A 20 0.01 -16.16 -9.56
N GLN A 21 0.84 -16.87 -10.34
CA GLN A 21 1.62 -16.29 -11.43
C GLN A 21 1.17 -16.87 -12.78
N ARG A 22 1.20 -16.04 -13.82
CA ARG A 22 0.99 -16.50 -15.20
C ARG A 22 2.19 -17.35 -15.64
N VAL A 23 1.89 -18.50 -16.23
CA VAL A 23 2.92 -19.45 -16.65
C VAL A 23 2.73 -19.91 -18.08
N VAL A 24 3.82 -20.26 -18.75
CA VAL A 24 3.85 -20.88 -20.08
C VAL A 24 4.56 -22.22 -20.02
N THR A 25 4.15 -23.17 -20.85
CA THR A 25 4.78 -24.49 -20.93
C THR A 25 5.81 -24.55 -22.05
N LEU A 26 6.66 -25.59 -22.07
CA LEU A 26 7.58 -25.84 -23.21
C LEU A 26 6.85 -25.89 -24.57
N TRP A 27 5.61 -26.41 -24.59
CA TRP A 27 4.79 -26.50 -25.80
C TRP A 27 4.27 -25.15 -26.26
N ASP A 28 3.90 -24.27 -25.32
CA ASP A 28 3.49 -22.90 -25.64
C ASP A 28 4.66 -22.12 -26.25
N ILE A 29 5.85 -22.24 -25.64
CA ILE A 29 7.08 -21.62 -26.16
C ILE A 29 7.43 -22.16 -27.55
N ALA A 30 7.36 -23.49 -27.73
CA ALA A 30 7.61 -24.14 -29.02
C ALA A 30 6.64 -23.63 -30.11
N ARG A 31 5.34 -23.57 -29.81
CA ARG A 31 4.33 -23.05 -30.72
C ARG A 31 4.59 -21.58 -31.07
N LEU A 32 4.85 -20.75 -30.05
CA LEU A 32 5.05 -19.32 -30.21
C LEU A 32 6.28 -18.98 -31.07
N HIS A 33 7.35 -19.78 -30.96
CA HIS A 33 8.58 -19.59 -31.73
C HIS A 33 8.66 -20.42 -33.01
N ASN A 34 7.59 -21.13 -33.38
CA ASN A 34 7.58 -22.09 -34.49
C ASN A 34 8.77 -23.07 -34.44
N ALA A 35 9.07 -23.58 -33.24
CA ALA A 35 10.18 -24.47 -32.96
C ALA A 35 9.68 -25.85 -32.53
N GLU A 36 10.52 -26.88 -32.68
CA GLU A 36 10.22 -28.20 -32.14
C GLU A 36 10.26 -28.19 -30.61
N THR A 37 9.31 -28.86 -29.96
CA THR A 37 9.26 -28.96 -28.50
C THR A 37 10.54 -29.58 -27.91
N ASP A 38 11.14 -30.53 -28.61
CA ASP A 38 12.41 -31.14 -28.19
C ASP A 38 13.59 -30.16 -28.25
N SER A 39 13.57 -29.22 -29.20
CA SER A 39 14.56 -28.14 -29.27
C SER A 39 14.45 -27.21 -28.06
N VAL A 40 13.23 -26.78 -27.72
CA VAL A 40 12.97 -25.96 -26.54
C VAL A 40 13.33 -26.69 -25.25
N ARG A 41 13.05 -28.00 -25.17
CA ARG A 41 13.43 -28.83 -24.02
C ARG A 41 14.95 -28.95 -23.88
N LYS A 42 15.69 -29.16 -24.98
CA LYS A 42 17.16 -29.17 -24.97
C LYS A 42 17.70 -27.80 -24.54
N ASN A 43 17.10 -26.73 -25.02
CA ASN A 43 17.43 -25.37 -24.63
C ASN A 43 17.30 -25.16 -23.12
N PHE A 44 16.18 -25.60 -22.53
CA PHE A 44 15.98 -25.55 -21.08
C PHE A 44 17.07 -26.34 -20.33
N LYS A 45 17.31 -27.60 -20.73
CA LYS A 45 18.33 -28.45 -20.07
C LYS A 45 19.74 -27.85 -20.14
N ASN A 46 20.14 -27.32 -21.29
CA ASN A 46 21.47 -26.76 -21.48
C ASN A 46 21.69 -25.46 -20.68
N ASN A 47 20.61 -24.75 -20.38
CA ASN A 47 20.66 -23.46 -19.70
C ASN A 47 20.10 -23.50 -18.27
N ALA A 48 19.67 -24.67 -17.77
CA ALA A 48 19.01 -24.81 -16.47
C ALA A 48 19.79 -24.20 -15.30
N GLN A 49 21.13 -24.21 -15.37
CA GLN A 49 22.01 -23.57 -14.38
C GLN A 49 21.82 -22.04 -14.24
N TYR A 50 21.20 -21.40 -15.23
CA TYR A 50 20.91 -19.97 -15.24
C TYR A 50 19.45 -19.66 -14.87
N LEU A 51 18.63 -20.68 -14.60
CA LEU A 51 17.23 -20.52 -14.20
C LEU A 51 17.08 -20.88 -12.72
N ILE A 52 16.25 -20.10 -12.02
CA ILE A 52 15.95 -20.29 -10.61
C ILE A 52 14.59 -20.99 -10.47
N GLU A 53 14.57 -22.17 -9.85
CA GLU A 53 13.31 -22.86 -9.52
C GLU A 53 12.57 -22.07 -8.43
N GLY A 54 11.28 -21.82 -8.66
CA GLY A 54 10.44 -20.98 -7.79
C GLY A 54 10.31 -19.52 -8.22
N GLU A 55 11.21 -19.04 -9.10
CA GLU A 55 11.19 -17.67 -9.65
C GLU A 55 11.00 -17.68 -11.16
N ASP A 56 11.88 -18.39 -11.88
CA ASP A 56 11.82 -18.49 -13.34
C ASP A 56 10.94 -19.64 -13.81
N TYR A 57 10.94 -20.74 -13.08
CA TYR A 57 10.13 -21.90 -13.43
C TYR A 57 9.69 -22.69 -12.22
N PHE A 58 8.63 -23.47 -12.39
CA PHE A 58 8.16 -24.45 -11.44
C PHE A 58 8.11 -25.82 -12.11
N VAL A 59 8.40 -26.87 -11.35
CA VAL A 59 8.12 -28.24 -11.76
C VAL A 59 6.73 -28.64 -11.29
N LEU A 60 5.80 -28.88 -12.21
CA LEU A 60 4.48 -29.37 -11.84
C LEU A 60 4.55 -30.86 -11.47
N PRO A 61 4.01 -31.25 -10.29
CA PRO A 61 3.72 -32.63 -10.00
C PRO A 61 2.75 -33.21 -11.03
N LYS A 62 2.89 -34.49 -11.40
CA LYS A 62 1.97 -35.14 -12.35
C LYS A 62 0.51 -35.17 -11.90
N GLN A 63 0.28 -35.12 -10.59
CA GLN A 63 -1.04 -35.11 -9.97
C GLN A 63 -1.65 -33.70 -9.87
N ASP A 64 -0.89 -32.67 -10.26
CA ASP A 64 -1.33 -31.28 -10.18
C ASP A 64 -2.52 -31.01 -11.11
N ALA A 65 -3.43 -30.13 -10.66
CA ALA A 65 -4.63 -29.78 -11.41
C ALA A 65 -4.30 -29.15 -12.77
N LEU A 66 -3.24 -28.33 -12.85
CA LEU A 66 -2.79 -27.74 -14.10
C LEU A 66 -2.24 -28.83 -15.03
N ALA A 67 -1.45 -29.77 -14.51
CA ALA A 67 -0.95 -30.91 -15.29
C ALA A 67 -2.11 -31.76 -15.87
N ALA A 68 -3.14 -32.03 -15.07
CA ALA A 68 -4.34 -32.74 -15.53
C ALA A 68 -5.13 -31.95 -16.59
N ASN A 69 -5.22 -30.63 -16.43
CA ASN A 69 -5.91 -29.75 -17.37
C ASN A 69 -5.22 -29.69 -18.74
N LEU A 70 -3.89 -29.67 -18.79
CA LEU A 70 -3.11 -29.70 -20.04
C LEU A 70 -3.41 -30.93 -20.91
N ILE A 71 -3.72 -32.07 -20.27
CA ILE A 71 -4.16 -33.29 -20.97
C ILE A 71 -5.58 -33.13 -21.50
N ARG A 72 -6.50 -32.67 -20.63
CA ARG A 72 -7.92 -32.52 -20.98
C ARG A 72 -8.15 -31.51 -22.09
N SER A 73 -7.31 -30.48 -22.17
CA SER A 73 -7.35 -29.46 -23.22
C SER A 73 -6.71 -29.92 -24.54
N ASN A 74 -6.13 -31.13 -24.58
CA ASN A 74 -5.39 -31.66 -25.72
C ASN A 74 -4.21 -30.77 -26.16
N GLU A 75 -3.70 -29.94 -25.25
CA GLU A 75 -2.51 -29.12 -25.51
C GLU A 75 -1.23 -29.94 -25.47
N ILE A 76 -1.24 -31.01 -24.68
CA ILE A 76 -0.13 -31.96 -24.55
C ILE A 76 -0.70 -33.37 -24.70
N SER A 77 -0.07 -34.21 -25.52
CA SER A 77 -0.47 -35.61 -25.63
C SER A 77 -0.18 -36.37 -24.33
N ARG A 78 -1.03 -37.34 -23.98
CA ARG A 78 -0.79 -38.22 -22.83
C ARG A 78 0.57 -38.91 -22.91
N TYR A 79 1.00 -39.26 -24.12
CA TYR A 79 2.33 -39.84 -24.37
C TYR A 79 3.46 -38.88 -23.99
N ALA A 80 3.40 -37.61 -24.44
CA ALA A 80 4.43 -36.61 -24.14
C ALA A 80 4.52 -36.29 -22.64
N LEU A 81 3.39 -36.28 -21.94
CA LEU A 81 3.38 -36.10 -20.49
C LEU A 81 3.97 -37.31 -19.74
N ASN A 82 3.57 -38.52 -20.13
CA ASN A 82 4.05 -39.76 -19.50
C ASN A 82 5.54 -39.99 -19.71
N ALA A 83 6.08 -39.63 -20.88
CA ALA A 83 7.51 -39.69 -21.19
C ALA A 83 8.37 -38.71 -20.38
N THR A 84 7.73 -37.71 -19.75
CA THR A 84 8.44 -36.69 -18.98
C THR A 84 8.36 -37.01 -17.48
N ARG A 85 9.49 -36.89 -16.76
CA ARG A 85 9.51 -37.03 -15.29
C ARG A 85 8.91 -35.80 -14.61
N ASP A 86 9.30 -34.62 -15.09
CA ASP A 86 9.03 -33.31 -14.50
C ASP A 86 8.42 -32.38 -15.56
N ILE A 87 7.32 -31.68 -15.26
CA ILE A 87 6.67 -30.78 -16.23
C ILE A 87 7.05 -29.34 -15.88
N PRO A 88 8.10 -28.77 -16.50
CA PRO A 88 8.48 -27.39 -16.23
C PRO A 88 7.45 -26.43 -16.83
N VAL A 89 7.03 -25.47 -16.02
CA VAL A 89 6.27 -24.30 -16.43
C VAL A 89 7.04 -23.05 -16.07
N PHE A 90 7.08 -22.08 -16.97
CA PHE A 90 7.93 -20.91 -16.90
C PHE A 90 7.09 -19.69 -16.58
N THR A 91 7.57 -18.87 -15.65
CA THR A 91 6.99 -17.57 -15.34
C THR A 91 7.35 -16.57 -16.46
N GLU A 92 6.93 -15.32 -16.32
CA GLU A 92 7.35 -14.26 -17.24
C GLU A 92 8.87 -14.13 -17.30
N SER A 93 9.56 -14.13 -16.14
CA SER A 93 11.03 -14.04 -16.10
C SER A 93 11.67 -15.29 -16.72
N GLY A 94 11.17 -16.48 -16.42
CA GLY A 94 11.72 -17.70 -17.00
C GLY A 94 11.53 -17.81 -18.50
N TYR A 95 10.42 -17.32 -19.04
CA TYR A 95 10.24 -17.22 -20.49
C TYR A 95 11.31 -16.31 -21.12
N LEU A 96 11.58 -15.16 -20.50
CA LEU A 96 12.63 -14.25 -20.99
C LEU A 96 14.02 -14.92 -20.93
N MET A 97 14.31 -15.64 -19.85
CA MET A 97 15.56 -16.39 -19.71
C MET A 97 15.68 -17.51 -20.75
N MET A 98 14.59 -18.22 -21.03
CA MET A 98 14.50 -19.22 -22.09
C MET A 98 14.69 -18.62 -23.50
N SER A 99 14.23 -17.38 -23.71
CA SER A 99 14.31 -16.69 -25.00
C SER A 99 15.72 -16.19 -25.35
N LYS A 100 16.56 -15.93 -24.33
CA LYS A 100 17.93 -15.40 -24.50
C LYS A 100 18.83 -16.22 -25.45
N PRO A 101 18.93 -17.56 -25.34
CA PRO A 101 19.71 -18.39 -26.27
C PRO A 101 19.00 -18.68 -27.61
N MET A 102 17.75 -18.26 -27.79
CA MET A 102 17.00 -18.51 -29.03
C MET A 102 17.38 -17.49 -30.11
N THR A 103 17.53 -17.94 -31.34
CA THR A 103 17.98 -17.10 -32.47
C THR A 103 16.86 -16.64 -33.40
N GLY A 104 15.61 -17.01 -33.13
CA GLY A 104 14.45 -16.69 -33.98
C GLY A 104 14.09 -15.20 -33.98
N ALA A 105 13.39 -14.75 -35.03
CA ALA A 105 12.97 -13.35 -35.19
C ALA A 105 12.13 -12.85 -33.99
N LEU A 106 11.26 -13.71 -33.43
CA LEU A 106 10.48 -13.37 -32.24
C LEU A 106 11.36 -13.20 -30.99
N ALA A 107 12.35 -14.08 -30.79
CA ALA A 107 13.30 -13.94 -29.69
C ALA A 107 14.08 -12.61 -29.77
N TRP A 108 14.51 -12.23 -30.97
CA TRP A 108 15.12 -10.91 -31.21
C TRP A 108 14.18 -9.73 -30.94
N ALA A 109 12.88 -9.86 -31.26
CA ALA A 109 11.88 -8.85 -30.96
C ALA A 109 11.67 -8.70 -29.44
N VAL A 110 11.55 -9.82 -28.72
CA VAL A 110 11.44 -9.85 -27.25
C VAL A 110 12.67 -9.21 -26.62
N GLN A 111 13.88 -9.61 -27.04
CA GLN A 111 15.13 -9.03 -26.55
C GLN A 111 15.19 -7.52 -26.78
N ARG A 112 14.76 -7.04 -27.96
CA ARG A 112 14.72 -5.61 -28.27
C ARG A 112 13.73 -4.86 -27.38
N GLN A 113 12.56 -5.43 -27.09
CA GLN A 113 11.60 -4.84 -26.16
C GLN A 113 12.16 -4.75 -24.74
N LEU A 114 12.84 -5.79 -24.25
CA LEU A 114 13.49 -5.76 -22.94
C LEU A 114 14.53 -4.65 -22.84
N VAL A 115 15.40 -4.52 -23.85
CA VAL A 115 16.42 -3.47 -23.89
C VAL A 115 15.75 -2.09 -23.87
N LYS A 116 14.74 -1.86 -24.72
CA LYS A 116 13.99 -0.60 -24.76
C LYS A 116 13.36 -0.28 -23.42
N ASN A 117 12.69 -1.24 -22.80
CA ASN A 117 12.01 -1.05 -21.52
C ASN A 117 13.01 -0.78 -20.38
N TYR A 118 14.17 -1.44 -20.39
CA TYR A 118 15.22 -1.20 -19.40
C TYR A 118 15.75 0.24 -19.48
N PHE A 119 16.10 0.73 -20.67
CA PHE A 119 16.58 2.11 -20.83
C PHE A 119 15.48 3.14 -20.56
N ALA A 120 14.24 2.89 -20.98
CA ALA A 120 13.10 3.74 -20.65
C ALA A 120 12.87 3.82 -19.13
N ALA A 121 12.91 2.68 -18.42
CA ALA A 121 12.78 2.66 -16.96
C ALA A 121 13.96 3.39 -16.28
N LYS A 122 15.18 3.28 -16.81
CA LYS A 122 16.35 4.02 -16.34
C LYS A 122 16.18 5.53 -16.52
N GLU A 123 15.68 5.96 -17.68
CA GLU A 123 15.36 7.37 -17.95
C GLU A 123 14.25 7.89 -17.04
N MET A 124 13.17 7.13 -16.84
CA MET A 124 12.10 7.49 -15.91
C MET A 124 12.64 7.67 -14.48
N ARG A 125 13.50 6.76 -14.01
CA ARG A 125 14.15 6.91 -12.69
C ARG A 125 14.99 8.19 -12.61
N GLN A 126 15.71 8.53 -13.67
CA GLN A 126 16.48 9.79 -13.73
C GLN A 126 15.57 11.03 -13.72
N ILE A 127 14.42 10.98 -14.40
CA ILE A 127 13.43 12.06 -14.38
C ILE A 127 12.82 12.22 -12.98
N THR A 128 12.50 11.12 -12.29
CA THR A 128 11.96 11.19 -10.92
C THR A 128 12.94 11.77 -9.89
N HIS A 129 14.24 11.71 -10.15
CA HIS A 129 15.28 12.33 -9.31
C HIS A 129 15.62 13.76 -9.73
N LYS A 130 15.07 14.25 -10.84
CA LYS A 130 15.23 15.65 -11.22
C LYS A 130 14.24 16.49 -10.42
N PRO A 131 14.69 17.57 -9.75
CA PRO A 131 13.79 18.42 -9.00
C PRO A 131 12.72 19.01 -9.92
N ILE A 132 11.47 19.00 -9.44
CA ILE A 132 10.28 19.45 -10.17
C ILE A 132 10.33 20.97 -10.35
N LEU A 133 10.91 21.67 -9.37
CA LEU A 133 11.14 23.11 -9.39
C LEU A 133 12.63 23.44 -9.36
N SER A 134 13.00 24.55 -10.00
CA SER A 134 14.30 25.17 -9.75
C SER A 134 14.35 25.74 -8.33
N PRO A 135 15.53 25.73 -7.67
CA PRO A 135 15.68 26.32 -6.34
C PRO A 135 15.24 27.79 -6.26
N GLU A 136 15.48 28.56 -7.31
CA GLU A 136 15.09 29.99 -7.39
C GLU A 136 13.57 30.17 -7.38
N LEU A 137 12.84 29.40 -8.20
CA LEU A 137 11.38 29.46 -8.23
C LEU A 137 10.76 28.97 -6.92
N ALA A 138 11.37 27.97 -6.27
CA ALA A 138 10.91 27.47 -4.97
C ALA A 138 11.02 28.54 -3.87
N VAL A 139 12.08 29.36 -3.88
CA VAL A 139 12.25 30.48 -2.96
C VAL A 139 11.17 31.55 -3.19
N ASP A 140 10.89 31.90 -4.45
CA ASP A 140 9.89 32.93 -4.77
C ASP A 140 8.47 32.49 -4.44
N GLN A 141 8.12 31.23 -4.75
CA GLN A 141 6.84 30.65 -4.37
C GLN A 141 6.70 30.55 -2.85
N ALA A 142 7.76 30.15 -2.14
CA ALA A 142 7.73 30.09 -0.68
C ALA A 142 7.42 31.47 -0.08
N LYS A 143 8.11 32.53 -0.53
CA LYS A 143 7.84 33.92 -0.08
C LYS A 143 6.40 34.34 -0.33
N PHE A 144 5.88 34.07 -1.52
CA PHE A 144 4.51 34.42 -1.91
C PHE A 144 3.45 33.68 -1.09
N ILE A 145 3.62 32.35 -0.90
CA ILE A 145 2.67 31.57 -0.10
C ILE A 145 2.76 31.94 1.37
N THR A 146 3.95 32.22 1.91
CA THR A 146 4.08 32.66 3.31
C THR A 146 3.43 34.01 3.56
N SER A 147 3.51 34.96 2.62
CA SER A 147 2.87 36.27 2.77
C SER A 147 1.34 36.19 2.67
N LEU A 148 0.81 35.36 1.78
CA LEU A 148 -0.63 35.08 1.72
C LEU A 148 -1.12 34.37 2.98
N ALA A 149 -0.34 33.41 3.48
CA ALA A 149 -0.68 32.67 4.69
C ALA A 149 -0.68 33.56 5.94
N GLU A 150 0.19 34.56 6.00
CA GLU A 150 0.18 35.60 7.03
C GLU A 150 -1.09 36.45 6.97
N GLN A 151 -1.49 36.90 5.78
CA GLN A 151 -2.71 37.68 5.59
C GLN A 151 -3.98 36.88 5.94
N ALA A 152 -3.96 35.57 5.70
CA ALA A 152 -5.04 34.65 6.03
C ALA A 152 -5.05 34.20 7.51
N GLY A 153 -4.09 34.63 8.33
CA GLY A 153 -4.02 34.27 9.75
C GLY A 153 -3.65 32.79 10.01
N ILE A 154 -2.97 32.15 9.06
CA ILE A 154 -2.57 30.73 9.17
C ILE A 154 -1.42 30.59 10.18
N SER A 155 -1.46 29.52 11.00
CA SER A 155 -0.43 29.24 12.01
C SER A 155 0.98 29.14 11.40
N LEU A 156 2.00 29.47 12.20
CA LEU A 156 3.41 29.42 11.78
C LEU A 156 3.84 28.00 11.38
N GLU A 157 3.30 26.98 12.03
CA GLU A 157 3.60 25.56 11.78
C GLU A 157 3.18 25.12 10.37
N SER A 158 1.96 25.49 9.96
CA SER A 158 1.43 25.20 8.63
C SER A 158 2.22 25.92 7.53
N ARG A 159 2.72 27.12 7.81
CA ARG A 159 3.62 27.86 6.91
C ARG A 159 4.95 27.12 6.73
N ILE A 160 5.57 26.67 7.83
CA ILE A 160 6.82 25.91 7.79
C ILE A 160 6.64 24.58 7.04
N ALA A 161 5.51 23.89 7.25
CA ALA A 161 5.20 22.66 6.52
C ALA A 161 5.09 22.89 4.99
N CYS A 162 4.42 23.97 4.59
CA CYS A 162 4.28 24.34 3.18
C CYS A 162 5.64 24.69 2.55
N VAL A 163 6.47 25.47 3.24
CA VAL A 163 7.83 25.79 2.79
C VAL A 163 8.66 24.51 2.66
N LYS A 164 8.66 23.63 3.67
CA LYS A 164 9.38 22.34 3.60
C LYS A 164 8.95 21.49 2.41
N TYR A 165 7.64 21.48 2.09
CA TYR A 165 7.12 20.78 0.92
C TYR A 165 7.65 21.36 -0.40
N LEU A 166 7.63 22.69 -0.56
CA LEU A 166 8.15 23.34 -1.77
C LEU A 166 9.64 23.09 -1.99
N TYR A 167 10.44 23.16 -0.92
CA TYR A 167 11.87 22.88 -1.01
C TYR A 167 12.15 21.41 -1.30
N LYS A 168 11.34 20.48 -0.77
CA LYS A 168 11.39 19.06 -1.16
C LYS A 168 11.12 18.87 -2.66
N CYS A 169 10.14 19.58 -3.23
CA CYS A 169 9.87 19.56 -4.67
C CYS A 169 11.04 20.11 -5.51
N ALA A 170 11.86 20.99 -4.92
CA ALA A 170 13.11 21.48 -5.51
C ALA A 170 14.34 20.59 -5.20
N GLY A 171 14.15 19.44 -4.55
CA GLY A 171 15.23 18.52 -4.19
C GLY A 171 16.11 19.00 -3.04
N MET A 172 15.65 19.98 -2.26
CA MET A 172 16.34 20.50 -1.09
C MET A 172 15.68 19.97 0.19
N GLU A 173 16.43 19.20 0.97
CA GLU A 173 15.98 18.74 2.28
C GLU A 173 16.30 19.79 3.33
N ILE A 174 15.25 20.40 3.90
CA ILE A 174 15.39 21.31 5.03
C ILE A 174 15.27 20.50 6.34
N PRO A 175 16.29 20.50 7.21
CA PRO A 175 16.26 19.80 8.49
C PRO A 175 15.50 20.60 9.56
N ILE A 176 14.31 21.08 9.22
CA ILE A 176 13.39 21.68 10.20
C ILE A 176 12.39 20.62 10.62
N GLU A 177 12.36 20.33 11.91
CA GLU A 177 11.30 19.57 12.56
C GLU A 177 10.08 20.48 12.71
N VAL A 178 8.99 20.17 12.01
CA VAL A 178 7.71 20.84 12.25
C VAL A 178 7.16 20.24 13.55
N PRO A 179 6.75 21.06 14.54
CA PRO A 179 5.97 20.55 15.66
C PRO A 179 4.73 19.86 15.09
N THR A 180 4.69 18.54 15.19
CA THR A 180 3.64 17.70 14.61
C THR A 180 2.28 18.15 15.17
N GLU A 181 1.26 18.20 14.31
CA GLU A 181 -0.13 18.48 14.67
C GLU A 181 -0.45 17.94 16.05
N GLN A 182 -0.82 18.82 16.99
CA GLN A 182 -1.39 18.39 18.26
C GLN A 182 -2.58 17.50 17.91
N LYS A 183 -2.43 16.19 18.11
CA LYS A 183 -3.48 15.22 17.82
C LYS A 183 -4.73 15.68 18.55
N LEU A 184 -5.78 15.98 17.79
CA LEU A 184 -7.06 16.37 18.35
C LEU A 184 -7.82 15.11 18.74
N TYR A 185 -8.24 15.05 20.00
CA TYR A 185 -8.92 13.89 20.56
C TYR A 185 -10.40 14.18 20.78
N ASP A 186 -11.23 13.24 20.35
CA ASP A 186 -12.68 13.24 20.61
C ASP A 186 -12.98 12.65 22.00
N LEU A 187 -14.14 12.96 22.57
CA LEU A 187 -14.57 12.47 23.89
C LEU A 187 -14.58 10.94 24.00
N GLU A 188 -14.90 10.23 22.92
CA GLU A 188 -14.86 8.76 22.88
C GLU A 188 -13.42 8.23 22.90
N THR A 189 -12.52 8.86 22.14
CA THR A 189 -11.09 8.51 22.11
C THR A 189 -10.45 8.77 23.47
N ILE A 190 -10.85 9.86 24.13
CA ILE A 190 -10.41 10.18 25.49
C ILE A 190 -10.91 9.11 26.47
N ALA A 191 -12.19 8.75 26.43
CA ALA A 191 -12.76 7.72 27.29
C ALA A 191 -12.08 6.36 27.10
N LYS A 192 -11.80 5.98 25.84
CA LYS A 192 -11.12 4.73 25.50
C LYS A 192 -9.68 4.70 26.02
N ARG A 193 -8.95 5.82 25.91
CA ARG A 193 -7.54 5.91 26.32
C ARG A 193 -7.38 5.96 27.84
N LEU A 194 -8.29 6.62 28.55
CA LEU A 194 -8.32 6.68 30.02
C LEU A 194 -9.01 5.47 30.67
N GLY A 195 -9.51 4.52 29.89
CA GLY A 195 -10.17 3.31 30.41
C GLY A 195 -11.52 3.57 31.10
N ILE A 196 -12.21 4.66 30.77
CA ILE A 196 -13.52 5.04 31.34
C ILE A 196 -14.62 4.32 30.56
N LEU A 197 -15.14 3.24 31.13
CA LEU A 197 -16.12 2.36 30.52
C LEU A 197 -17.46 2.40 31.25
N SER A 198 -18.53 2.10 30.51
CA SER A 198 -19.86 1.83 31.07
C SER A 198 -19.95 0.37 31.55
N GLU A 199 -20.99 0.01 32.32
CA GLU A 199 -21.30 -1.39 32.71
C GLU A 199 -21.35 -2.35 31.50
N ASN A 200 -21.66 -1.83 30.31
CA ASN A 200 -21.68 -2.58 29.04
C ASN A 200 -20.33 -2.62 28.28
N GLY A 201 -19.23 -2.21 28.90
CA GLY A 201 -17.88 -2.24 28.29
C GLY A 201 -17.64 -1.24 27.15
N LYS A 202 -18.57 -0.30 26.91
CA LYS A 202 -18.43 0.76 25.91
C LYS A 202 -17.76 2.01 26.50
N PRO A 203 -16.93 2.74 25.72
CA PRO A 203 -16.35 4.01 26.15
C PRO A 203 -17.43 5.01 26.57
N HIS A 204 -17.33 5.54 27.79
CA HIS A 204 -18.37 6.38 28.36
C HIS A 204 -18.11 7.89 28.12
N ALA A 205 -18.26 8.35 26.87
CA ALA A 205 -18.03 9.75 26.47
C ALA A 205 -18.81 10.79 27.31
N ASN A 206 -20.03 10.45 27.73
CA ASN A 206 -20.84 11.32 28.59
C ASN A 206 -20.27 11.51 30.00
N ALA A 207 -19.50 10.55 30.51
CA ALA A 207 -18.86 10.65 31.82
C ALA A 207 -17.64 11.56 31.72
N VAL A 208 -16.87 11.44 30.64
CA VAL A 208 -15.78 12.37 30.30
C VAL A 208 -16.32 13.79 30.15
N SER A 209 -17.44 13.98 29.45
CA SER A 209 -18.09 15.30 29.36
C SER A 209 -18.54 15.85 30.72
N ALA A 210 -19.01 15.00 31.64
CA ALA A 210 -19.38 15.41 32.99
C ALA A 210 -18.16 15.82 33.83
N ILE A 211 -17.06 15.08 33.74
CA ILE A 211 -15.78 15.42 34.38
C ILE A 211 -15.26 16.76 33.86
N ILE A 212 -15.24 16.96 32.54
CA ILE A 212 -14.80 18.21 31.90
C ILE A 212 -15.68 19.41 32.29
N LYS A 213 -16.94 19.20 32.69
CA LYS A 213 -17.83 20.26 33.19
C LYS A 213 -17.63 20.56 34.68
N GLN A 214 -17.16 19.60 35.46
CA GLN A 214 -16.81 19.78 36.87
C GLN A 214 -15.41 20.37 37.04
N MET A 215 -14.53 20.12 36.07
CA MET A 215 -13.22 20.72 35.97
C MET A 215 -13.31 22.06 35.24
N ASP A 216 -12.80 23.12 35.84
CA ASP A 216 -12.69 24.41 35.17
C ASP A 216 -11.45 24.41 34.27
N ILE A 217 -11.62 23.93 33.03
CA ILE A 217 -10.53 23.77 32.06
C ILE A 217 -10.50 25.00 31.13
N PRO A 218 -9.33 25.61 30.88
CA PRO A 218 -9.22 26.78 30.02
C PRO A 218 -9.73 26.49 28.59
N GLU A 219 -10.48 27.44 28.04
CA GLU A 219 -11.10 27.32 26.70
C GLU A 219 -10.07 27.15 25.57
N SER A 220 -8.80 27.48 25.80
CA SER A 220 -7.68 27.28 24.85
C SER A 220 -7.39 25.81 24.49
N ILE A 221 -7.93 24.87 25.26
CA ILE A 221 -7.79 23.42 25.03
C ILE A 221 -8.93 22.87 24.15
N LYS A 222 -10.05 23.60 24.07
CA LYS A 222 -11.22 23.25 23.26
C LYS A 222 -11.04 23.83 21.85
N ILE A 223 -11.08 22.98 20.84
CA ILE A 223 -11.03 23.38 19.44
C ILE A 223 -12.33 22.94 18.79
N GLU A 224 -13.08 23.88 18.24
CA GLU A 224 -14.24 23.57 17.40
C GLU A 224 -13.77 23.30 15.98
N VAL A 225 -13.94 22.07 15.54
CA VAL A 225 -13.64 21.64 14.17
C VAL A 225 -14.95 21.43 13.44
N LEU A 226 -15.07 21.96 12.24
CA LEU A 226 -16.21 21.72 11.37
C LEU A 226 -16.00 20.39 10.66
N GLU A 227 -16.83 19.40 10.96
CA GLU A 227 -16.73 18.07 10.37
C GLU A 227 -17.92 17.77 9.45
N THR A 228 -17.64 17.00 8.41
CA THR A 228 -18.65 16.46 7.49
C THR A 228 -18.64 14.95 7.57
N ASN A 229 -19.72 14.34 8.07
CA ASN A 229 -19.89 12.89 8.06
C ASN A 229 -21.11 12.54 7.19
N GLY A 230 -20.85 12.17 5.93
CA GLY A 230 -21.89 11.82 4.97
C GLY A 230 -22.83 12.97 4.65
N LYS A 231 -24.09 12.92 5.14
CA LYS A 231 -25.14 13.92 4.91
C LYS A 231 -25.24 15.01 5.99
N TRP A 232 -24.41 14.96 7.03
CA TRP A 232 -24.44 15.92 8.15
C TRP A 232 -23.15 16.73 8.21
N THR A 233 -23.31 18.05 8.33
CA THR A 233 -22.24 19.01 8.63
C THR A 233 -22.57 19.70 9.94
N GLY A 234 -21.60 19.75 10.86
CA GLY A 234 -21.78 20.43 12.13
C GLY A 234 -20.46 20.67 12.87
N SER A 235 -20.50 21.59 13.83
CA SER A 235 -19.38 21.89 14.70
C SER A 235 -19.22 20.78 15.74
N VAL A 236 -18.02 20.20 15.81
CA VAL A 236 -17.64 19.19 16.80
C VAL A 236 -16.51 19.75 17.67
N THR A 237 -16.66 19.68 18.99
CA THR A 237 -15.62 20.11 19.94
C THR A 237 -14.60 18.99 20.15
N LYS A 238 -13.35 19.25 19.80
CA LYS A 238 -12.19 18.38 20.04
C LYS A 238 -11.24 18.98 21.08
N TYR A 239 -10.38 18.14 21.65
CA TYR A 239 -9.47 18.52 22.72
C TYR A 239 -8.01 18.23 22.35
N LYS A 240 -7.10 19.08 22.83
CA LYS A 240 -5.65 18.84 22.76
C LYS A 240 -5.20 17.73 23.70
N GLU A 241 -4.01 17.17 23.47
CA GLU A 241 -3.42 16.11 24.29
C GLU A 241 -3.30 16.47 25.78
N ASP A 242 -3.11 17.76 26.09
CA ASP A 242 -3.00 18.25 27.47
C ASP A 242 -4.21 17.89 28.35
N ILE A 243 -5.38 17.62 27.74
CA ILE A 243 -6.60 17.21 28.45
C ILE A 243 -6.42 15.94 29.27
N PHE A 244 -5.54 15.02 28.84
CA PHE A 244 -5.30 13.76 29.52
C PHE A 244 -4.70 13.97 30.90
N GLY A 245 -3.69 14.84 31.01
CA GLY A 245 -3.04 15.15 32.29
C GLY A 245 -3.99 15.80 33.30
N TYR A 246 -4.89 16.66 32.83
CA TYR A 246 -5.93 17.24 33.69
C TYR A 246 -6.90 16.17 34.21
N ILE A 247 -7.45 15.33 33.32
CA ILE A 247 -8.42 14.30 33.71
C ILE A 247 -7.77 13.26 34.63
N GLU A 248 -6.53 12.85 34.37
CA GLU A 248 -5.80 11.91 35.25
C GLU A 248 -5.62 12.47 36.66
N LYS A 249 -5.20 13.73 36.78
CA LYS A 249 -5.04 14.39 38.08
C LYS A 249 -6.36 14.44 38.85
N TRP A 250 -7.46 14.77 38.16
CA TRP A 250 -8.79 14.79 38.75
C TRP A 250 -9.27 13.40 39.20
N LEU A 251 -8.97 12.36 38.43
CA LEU A 251 -9.29 10.98 38.79
C LEU A 251 -8.51 10.51 40.03
N MET A 252 -7.27 10.96 40.21
CA MET A 252 -6.49 10.69 41.42
C MET A 252 -7.06 11.41 42.64
N GLU A 253 -7.39 12.70 42.53
CA GLU A 253 -7.93 13.50 43.63
C GLU A 253 -9.29 12.98 44.13
N ASN A 254 -10.12 12.43 43.23
CA ASN A 254 -11.45 11.92 43.55
C ASN A 254 -11.53 10.41 43.77
N ASN A 255 -10.38 9.70 43.90
CA ASN A 255 -10.31 8.25 44.14
C ASN A 255 -11.15 7.42 43.15
N LYS A 256 -11.11 7.75 41.85
CA LYS A 256 -11.85 7.04 40.78
C LYS A 256 -13.32 6.78 41.16
N PRO A 257 -14.17 7.82 41.20
CA PRO A 257 -15.53 7.68 41.71
C PRO A 257 -16.34 6.69 40.84
N PRO A 258 -16.96 5.65 41.43
CA PRO A 258 -17.73 4.66 40.67
C PRO A 258 -19.01 5.27 40.04
N VAL A 259 -19.39 6.48 40.47
CA VAL A 259 -20.50 7.24 39.91
C VAL A 259 -20.06 8.68 39.67
N VAL A 260 -20.10 9.11 38.41
CA VAL A 260 -19.89 10.51 38.01
C VAL A 260 -21.25 11.17 37.84
N GLU A 261 -21.53 12.22 38.61
CA GLU A 261 -22.80 12.95 38.53
C GLU A 261 -22.71 14.17 37.62
N SER A 262 -23.63 14.27 36.66
CA SER A 262 -23.91 15.51 35.93
C SER A 262 -25.20 16.13 36.48
N ALA A 263 -25.38 17.45 36.32
CA ALA A 263 -26.52 18.23 36.80
C ALA A 263 -27.92 17.67 36.45
N LYS A 264 -28.03 16.70 35.53
CA LYS A 264 -29.30 16.03 35.17
C LYS A 264 -29.27 14.49 35.29
N ARG A 265 -28.11 13.82 35.42
CA ARG A 265 -28.00 12.34 35.39
C ARG A 265 -26.75 11.82 36.13
N LYS A 266 -26.89 10.67 36.80
CA LYS A 266 -25.79 9.90 37.41
C LYS A 266 -25.27 8.85 36.43
N PHE A 267 -23.97 8.79 36.20
CA PHE A 267 -23.34 7.83 35.31
C PHE A 267 -22.48 6.87 36.11
N ARG A 268 -22.78 5.57 36.06
CA ARG A 268 -21.92 4.53 36.64
C ARG A 268 -20.75 4.28 35.71
N VAL A 269 -19.54 4.33 36.26
CA VAL A 269 -18.29 4.23 35.51
C VAL A 269 -17.46 3.09 36.08
N ILE A 270 -16.97 2.25 35.19
CA ILE A 270 -15.96 1.24 35.50
C ILE A 270 -14.66 1.75 34.90
N TYR A 271 -13.60 1.76 35.71
CA TYR A 271 -12.27 2.09 35.26
C TYR A 271 -11.53 0.80 34.93
N ASN A 272 -10.98 0.71 33.73
CA ASN A 272 -10.01 -0.35 33.43
C ASN A 272 -8.73 -0.03 34.20
N ASN A 273 -8.14 -1.04 34.83
CA ASN A 273 -6.91 -0.91 35.61
C ASN A 273 -5.68 -1.05 34.71
#